data_AF-X1TVD9-F1
#
_entry.id   AF-X1TVD9-F1
#
_cell.length_a   1.000
_cell.length_b   1.000
_cell.length_c   1.000
_cell.angle_alpha   90.00
_cell.angle_beta   90.00
_cell.angle_gamma   90.00
#
_symmetry.space_group_name_H-M   'P 1'
#
loop_
_entity.id
_entity.type
_entity.pdbx_description
1 polymer ?
#
loop_
_entity_poly.entity_id
_entity_poly.type
_entity_poly.pdbx_seq_one_letter_code
_entity_poly.pdbx_strand_id
1 'polypeptide(L)'
;MKIKWLGHASFMITSDSGIRIITDPYEPNERLKYGEIRESADIVTVSHEHGDHSNVSGVRGKPEAVRGTAKAKGIEFKGIPTYHDDAEGKS
;
A
#
# COMPACT_ATOMS: atom_id res chain seq x y z
N MET A 1 15.64 6.33 7.60
CA MET A 1 14.41 5.63 7.19
C MET A 1 13.78 4.95 8.39
N LYS A 2 12.43 4.90 8.49
CA LYS A 2 11.71 4.13 9.52
C LYS A 2 10.63 3.26 8.86
N ILE A 3 10.42 2.06 9.39
CA ILE A 3 9.40 1.12 8.90
C ILE A 3 8.50 0.72 10.07
N LYS A 4 7.19 0.76 9.86
CA LYS A 4 6.17 0.30 10.81
C LYS A 4 5.27 -0.71 10.09
N TRP A 5 5.09 -1.89 10.67
CA TRP A 5 4.07 -2.84 10.19
C TRP A 5 2.69 -2.43 10.72
N LEU A 6 1.69 -2.44 9.84
CA LEU A 6 0.31 -2.04 10.15
C LEU A 6 -0.64 -3.24 10.22
N GLY A 7 -0.30 -4.35 9.57
CA GLY A 7 -1.11 -5.55 9.46
C GLY A 7 -1.11 -6.09 8.04
N HIS A 8 -1.37 -7.38 7.85
CA HIS A 8 -1.36 -8.04 6.53
C HIS A 8 -0.09 -7.69 5.70
N ALA A 9 -0.25 -7.32 4.44
CA ALA A 9 0.79 -6.80 3.55
C ALA A 9 1.08 -5.29 3.70
N SER A 10 0.52 -4.63 4.73
CA SER A 10 0.59 -3.19 4.88
C SER A 10 1.70 -2.73 5.83
N PHE A 11 2.59 -1.90 5.29
CA PHE A 11 3.69 -1.25 5.99
C PHE A 11 3.66 0.24 5.74
N MET A 12 3.92 1.04 6.79
CA MET A 12 4.27 2.45 6.63
C MET A 12 5.79 2.59 6.59
N ILE A 13 6.29 3.11 5.47
CA ILE A 13 7.69 3.49 5.29
C ILE A 13 7.77 5.00 5.35
N THR A 14 8.60 5.53 6.26
CA THR A 14 8.90 6.96 6.33
C THR A 14 10.33 7.19 5.84
N SER A 15 10.46 7.95 4.75
CA SER A 15 11.76 8.35 4.20
C SER A 15 12.51 9.27 5.17
N ASP A 16 13.80 9.49 4.94
CA ASP A 16 14.58 10.46 5.72
C ASP A 16 14.13 11.91 5.52
N SER A 17 13.46 12.21 4.39
CA SER A 17 12.83 13.50 4.12
C SER A 17 11.40 13.63 4.70
N GLY A 18 10.92 12.60 5.40
CA GLY A 18 9.60 12.60 6.05
C GLY A 18 8.41 12.19 5.18
N ILE A 19 8.63 11.78 3.92
CA ILE A 19 7.57 11.25 3.06
C ILE A 19 7.10 9.91 3.60
N ARG A 20 5.78 9.75 3.75
CA ARG A 20 5.13 8.54 4.26
C ARG A 20 4.50 7.76 3.11
N ILE A 21 4.91 6.51 2.99
CA ILE A 21 4.42 5.55 2.01
C ILE A 21 3.68 4.46 2.78
N ILE A 22 2.45 4.13 2.39
CA ILE A 22 1.76 2.93 2.89
C ILE A 22 1.64 1.90 1.77
N THR A 23 2.09 0.68 2.02
CA THR A 23 1.93 -0.43 1.07
C THR A 23 0.60 -1.13 1.30
N ASP A 24 -0.02 -1.64 0.23
CA ASP A 24 -1.17 -2.56 0.22
C ASP A 24 -2.16 -2.35 1.37
N PRO A 25 -2.82 -1.18 1.46
CA PRO A 25 -3.78 -0.94 2.51
C PRO A 25 -4.95 -1.93 2.37
N TYR A 26 -5.33 -2.53 3.50
CA TYR A 26 -6.45 -3.45 3.58
C TYR A 26 -7.67 -2.80 4.23
N GLU A 27 -8.84 -3.40 4.07
CA GLU A 27 -10.03 -3.07 4.84
C GLU A 27 -10.24 -4.11 5.96
N PRO A 28 -10.29 -3.70 7.24
CA PRO A 28 -10.63 -4.61 8.32
C PRO A 28 -11.98 -5.28 8.07
N ASN A 29 -12.03 -6.60 8.17
CA ASN A 29 -13.26 -7.39 7.98
C ASN A 29 -13.18 -8.71 8.77
N GLU A 30 -14.19 -9.57 8.63
CA GLU A 30 -14.26 -10.84 9.38
C GLU A 30 -13.07 -11.78 9.11
N ARG A 31 -12.45 -11.69 7.92
CA ARG A 31 -11.27 -12.46 7.51
C ARG A 31 -9.95 -11.74 7.86
N LEU A 32 -9.92 -10.41 7.74
CA LEU A 32 -8.77 -9.56 8.08
C LEU A 32 -9.01 -8.82 9.40
N LYS A 33 -8.67 -9.48 10.51
CA LYS A 33 -8.91 -8.98 11.87
C LYS A 33 -7.84 -8.00 12.37
N TYR A 34 -7.10 -7.36 11.48
CA TYR A 34 -6.15 -6.32 11.85
C TYR A 34 -6.90 -5.01 12.16
N GLY A 35 -6.27 -4.13 12.95
CA GLY A 35 -6.84 -2.82 13.25
C GLY A 35 -6.94 -1.93 12.02
N GLU A 36 -7.78 -0.89 12.08
CA GLU A 36 -7.81 0.17 11.06
C GLU A 36 -6.44 0.84 10.92
N ILE A 37 -6.06 1.12 9.67
CA ILE A 37 -4.92 2.00 9.38
C ILE A 37 -5.33 3.44 9.74
N ARG A 38 -4.72 3.99 10.79
CA ARG A 38 -5.01 5.35 11.30
C ARG A 38 -3.97 6.38 10.89
N GLU A 39 -2.91 5.91 10.26
CA GLU A 39 -1.81 6.69 9.72
C GLU A 39 -2.26 7.47 8.48
N SER A 40 -1.67 8.65 8.29
CA SER A 40 -1.76 9.35 7.01
C SER A 40 -0.55 9.03 6.15
N ALA A 41 -0.76 8.95 4.84
CA ALA A 41 0.29 8.75 3.86
C ALA A 41 0.29 9.86 2.80
N ASP A 42 1.45 10.07 2.20
CA ASP A 42 1.62 10.93 1.03
C ASP A 42 1.54 10.10 -0.26
N ILE A 43 1.91 8.81 -0.18
CA ILE A 43 1.88 7.84 -1.27
C ILE A 43 1.30 6.52 -0.76
N VAL A 44 0.51 5.85 -1.59
CA VAL A 44 0.11 4.45 -1.38
C VAL A 44 0.61 3.61 -2.55
N THR A 45 1.18 2.43 -2.29
CA THR A 45 1.45 1.44 -3.34
C THR A 45 0.40 0.34 -3.30
N VAL A 46 -0.06 -0.09 -4.47
CA VAL A 46 -1.01 -1.19 -4.62
C VAL A 46 -0.35 -2.28 -5.48
N SER A 47 -0.18 -3.47 -4.91
CA SER A 47 0.39 -4.62 -5.62
C SER A 47 -0.59 -5.22 -6.64
N HIS A 48 -1.87 -5.33 -6.29
CA HIS A 48 -2.97 -5.80 -7.14
C HIS A 48 -4.32 -5.32 -6.59
N GLU A 49 -5.40 -5.47 -7.36
CA GLU A 49 -6.67 -4.79 -7.07
C GLU A 49 -7.61 -5.52 -6.10
N HIS A 50 -7.20 -6.64 -5.49
CA HIS A 50 -8.03 -7.31 -4.48
C HIS A 50 -8.25 -6.40 -3.26
N GLY A 51 -9.45 -6.45 -2.67
CA GLY A 51 -9.86 -5.52 -1.62
C GLY A 51 -9.04 -5.61 -0.31
N ASP A 52 -8.34 -6.72 -0.10
CA ASP A 52 -7.38 -6.90 0.98
C ASP A 52 -5.99 -6.30 0.70
N HIS A 53 -5.78 -5.72 -0.49
CA HIS A 53 -4.53 -5.06 -0.90
C HIS A 53 -4.74 -3.65 -1.49
N SER A 54 -5.97 -3.23 -1.82
CA SER A 54 -6.24 -2.02 -2.61
C SER A 54 -7.11 -0.96 -1.93
N ASN A 55 -7.30 -0.99 -0.61
CA ASN A 55 -8.14 -0.05 0.16
C ASN A 55 -7.51 1.35 0.31
N VAL A 56 -7.20 2.02 -0.81
CA VAL A 56 -6.61 3.37 -0.84
C VAL A 56 -7.52 4.40 -0.15
N SER A 57 -8.84 4.26 -0.29
CA SER A 57 -9.81 5.17 0.33
C SER A 57 -9.80 5.14 1.86
N GLY A 58 -9.35 4.03 2.46
CA GLY A 58 -9.18 3.91 3.91
C GLY A 58 -7.97 4.67 4.46
N VAL A 59 -7.04 5.12 3.61
CA VAL A 59 -5.80 5.78 4.03
C VAL A 59 -6.01 7.30 4.15
N ARG A 60 -5.59 7.88 5.28
CA ARG A 60 -5.67 9.33 5.51
C ARG A 60 -4.61 10.09 4.69
N GLY A 61 -4.82 11.38 4.42
CA GLY A 61 -3.77 12.26 3.87
C GLY A 61 -3.81 12.56 2.36
N LYS A 62 -4.86 12.13 1.65
CA LYS A 62 -4.97 12.29 0.17
C LYS A 62 -3.72 11.76 -0.56
N PRO A 63 -3.35 10.48 -0.33
CA PRO A 63 -2.15 9.91 -0.92
C PRO A 63 -2.26 9.81 -2.44
N GLU A 64 -1.11 9.90 -3.11
CA GLU A 64 -0.98 9.51 -4.51
C GLU A 64 -0.87 7.98 -4.61
N ALA A 65 -1.76 7.35 -5.38
CA ALA A 65 -1.75 5.90 -5.56
C ALA A 65 -0.80 5.48 -6.69
N VAL A 66 0.14 4.60 -6.39
CA VAL A 66 1.14 4.06 -7.31
C VAL A 66 0.85 2.57 -7.59
N ARG A 67 0.85 2.23 -8.87
CA ARG A 67 0.72 0.86 -9.39
C ARG A 67 1.88 0.61 -10.35
N GLY A 68 2.63 -0.48 -10.15
CA GLY A 68 3.76 -0.82 -11.00
C GLY A 68 4.93 0.19 -10.90
N THR A 69 5.63 0.41 -12.02
CA THR A 69 6.77 1.33 -12.09
C THR A 69 6.29 2.77 -12.26
N ALA A 70 6.69 3.66 -11.36
CA ALA A 70 6.27 5.07 -11.36
C ALA A 70 7.25 5.96 -10.58
N LYS A 71 7.03 7.27 -10.65
CA LYS A 71 7.69 8.26 -9.80
C LYS A 71 6.64 9.13 -9.12
N ALA A 72 6.68 9.20 -7.80
CA ALA A 72 5.73 9.96 -7.00
C ALA A 72 6.48 10.71 -5.89
N LYS A 73 6.17 12.00 -5.71
CA LYS A 73 6.80 12.90 -4.71
C LYS A 73 8.34 12.82 -4.66
N GLY A 74 8.99 12.65 -5.82
CA GLY A 74 10.45 12.56 -5.92
C GLY A 74 11.05 11.19 -5.58
N ILE A 75 10.23 10.17 -5.27
CA ILE A 75 10.65 8.79 -5.04
C ILE A 75 10.36 7.95 -6.28
N GLU A 76 11.31 7.12 -6.67
CA GLU A 76 11.17 6.16 -7.78
C GLU A 76 10.74 4.79 -7.26
N PHE A 77 9.66 4.27 -7.84
CA PHE A 77 9.11 2.95 -7.57
C PHE A 77 9.34 2.07 -8.79
N LYS A 78 9.96 0.92 -8.60
CA LYS A 78 10.11 -0.10 -9.64
C LYS A 78 9.19 -1.27 -9.31
N GLY A 79 8.08 -1.36 -10.04
CA GLY A 79 7.19 -2.51 -9.97
C GLY A 79 7.72 -3.64 -10.85
N ILE A 80 7.81 -4.84 -10.28
CA ILE A 80 8.18 -6.06 -11.01
C ILE A 80 6.94 -6.96 -11.01
N PRO A 81 6.25 -7.13 -12.15
CA PRO A 81 5.07 -7.97 -12.22
C PRO A 81 5.39 -9.43 -11.88
N THR A 82 4.65 -9.99 -10.92
CA THR A 82 4.69 -11.40 -10.53
C THR A 82 3.28 -11.83 -10.14
N TYR A 83 2.97 -13.11 -10.26
CA TYR A 83 1.62 -13.61 -10.07
C TYR A 83 1.58 -14.79 -9.10
N HIS A 84 0.52 -14.87 -8.30
CA HIS A 84 0.31 -15.95 -7.34
C HIS A 84 -0.47 -17.13 -7.93
N ASP A 85 -1.14 -16.94 -9.07
CA ASP A 85 -1.96 -17.93 -9.75
C ASP A 85 -1.92 -17.76 -11.28
N ASP A 86 -2.56 -18.70 -11.98
CA ASP A 86 -2.71 -18.68 -13.44
C ASP A 86 -3.71 -17.61 -13.93
N ALA A 87 -4.39 -16.93 -13.00
CA ALA A 87 -5.29 -15.81 -13.28
C ALA A 87 -4.59 -14.45 -13.12
N GLU A 88 -3.27 -14.42 -12.93
CA GLU A 88 -2.46 -13.20 -12.77
C GLU A 88 -2.87 -12.33 -11.56
N GLY A 89 -3.42 -12.95 -10.50
CA GLY A 89 -3.92 -12.22 -9.33
C GLY A 89 -5.13 -11.33 -9.63
N LYS A 90 -5.86 -11.61 -10.71
CA LYS A 90 -7.11 -10.92 -11.08
C LYS A 90 -8.27 -11.47 -10.24
N SER A 91 -9.18 -10.58 -9.85
CA SER A 91 -10.50 -10.92 -9.26
C SER A 91 -11.60 -10.78 -10.30
#